data_AF-A0A7C8ZB24-F1
#
_entry.id   AF-A0A7C8ZB24-F1
#
_cell.length_a   1.000
_cell.length_b   1.000
_cell.length_c   1.000
_cell.angle_alpha   90.00
_cell.angle_beta   90.00
_cell.angle_gamma   90.00
#
_symmetry.space_group_name_H-M   'P 1'
#
loop_
_entity.id
_entity.type
_entity.pdbx_description
1 polymer ?
#
loop_
_entity_poly.entity_id
_entity_poly.type
_entity_poly.pdbx_seq_one_letter_code
_entity_poly.pdbx_strand_id
1 'polypeptide(L)'
;LDGKCDEKVPCQMILDKMGLKGYQIGKTKVFLRAGQMAELDARRAEVLGNAARKIQRRGRTYIARREFIAVRDAAIQIQTGCRAVLACKVHEELRRQAAAIKIQKDFRHYVARKSYVRLQFSAVVLQSGLRAMDARNMFRFRKETEAAIIIQSRMRCHMAYSYYKNLQNAALVTQCSWRRRVARGELRKLKMAARETGALKEAKDKLEKRVEELTYRLQFEGQLRKKLEAESCK
;
A
#
# COMPACT_ATOMS: atom_id res chain seq x y z
N LEU A 1 -33.23 -123.44 8.06
CA LEU A 1 -32.76 -123.87 6.72
C LEU A 1 -31.25 -123.66 6.72
N ASP A 2 -30.54 -124.64 7.26
CA ASP A 2 -29.08 -124.63 7.44
C ASP A 2 -28.39 -124.83 6.09
N GLY A 3 -28.07 -123.71 5.43
CA GLY A 3 -27.20 -123.70 4.28
C GLY A 3 -25.78 -124.05 4.70
N LYS A 4 -25.42 -125.34 4.67
CA LYS A 4 -24.02 -125.80 4.73
C LYS A 4 -23.27 -125.20 3.54
N CYS A 5 -22.67 -124.02 3.74
CA CYS A 5 -21.71 -123.47 2.81
C CYS A 5 -20.53 -124.44 2.78
N ASP A 6 -20.26 -125.07 1.63
CA ASP A 6 -19.14 -126.02 1.51
C ASP A 6 -17.83 -125.24 1.56
N GLU A 7 -17.28 -125.08 2.76
CA GLU A 7 -16.04 -124.34 3.05
C GLU A 7 -14.85 -124.82 2.22
N LYS A 8 -14.95 -126.01 1.61
CA LYS A 8 -13.95 -126.56 0.69
C LYS A 8 -13.84 -125.77 -0.60
N VAL A 9 -14.95 -125.28 -1.15
CA VAL A 9 -14.95 -124.55 -2.44
C VAL A 9 -14.20 -123.23 -2.33
N PRO A 10 -14.45 -122.36 -1.32
CA PRO A 10 -13.64 -121.16 -1.09
C PRO A 10 -12.16 -121.47 -0.81
N CYS A 11 -11.86 -122.52 -0.03
CA CYS A 11 -10.48 -122.91 0.26
C CYS A 11 -9.72 -123.32 -1.02
N GLN A 12 -10.35 -124.14 -1.86
CA GLN A 12 -9.83 -124.54 -3.17
C GLN A 12 -9.58 -123.31 -4.06
N MET A 13 -10.56 -122.41 -4.18
CA MET A 13 -10.43 -121.19 -4.99
C MET A 13 -9.30 -120.27 -4.51
N ILE A 14 -9.11 -120.14 -3.19
CA ILE A 14 -8.04 -119.32 -2.61
C ILE A 14 -6.66 -119.93 -2.91
N LEU A 15 -6.51 -121.25 -2.69
CA LEU A 15 -5.25 -121.96 -2.94
C LEU A 15 -4.89 -121.98 -4.44
N ASP A 16 -5.89 -122.17 -5.31
CA ASP A 16 -5.71 -122.13 -6.77
C ASP A 16 -5.36 -120.71 -7.27
N LYS A 17 -6.02 -119.68 -6.73
CA LYS A 17 -5.70 -118.27 -7.04
C LYS A 17 -4.30 -117.87 -6.57
N MET A 18 -3.81 -118.49 -5.50
CA MET A 18 -2.43 -118.32 -5.02
C MET A 18 -1.41 -119.18 -5.79
N GLY A 19 -1.86 -120.08 -6.67
CA GLY A 19 -1.00 -120.92 -7.50
C GLY A 19 -0.29 -122.06 -6.75
N LEU A 20 -0.79 -122.46 -5.58
CA LEU A 20 -0.14 -123.46 -4.73
C LEU A 20 -0.26 -124.86 -5.35
N LYS A 21 0.86 -125.56 -5.60
CA LYS A 21 0.88 -126.92 -6.18
C LYS A 21 1.27 -127.96 -5.14
N GLY A 22 0.49 -129.04 -5.02
CA GLY A 22 0.81 -130.19 -4.15
C GLY A 22 0.09 -130.20 -2.80
N TYR A 23 -1.09 -129.60 -2.71
CA TYR A 23 -2.00 -129.69 -1.57
C TYR A 23 -3.11 -130.71 -1.84
N GLN A 24 -3.77 -131.20 -0.79
CA GLN A 24 -4.95 -132.08 -0.91
C GLN A 24 -6.02 -131.68 0.11
N ILE A 25 -7.26 -131.49 -0.34
CA ILE A 25 -8.39 -131.19 0.54
C ILE A 25 -9.02 -132.50 1.03
N GLY A 26 -8.94 -132.75 2.34
CA GLY A 26 -9.60 -133.86 3.01
C GLY A 26 -11.05 -133.54 3.44
N LYS A 27 -11.70 -134.47 4.14
CA LYS A 27 -13.07 -134.26 4.64
C LYS A 27 -13.17 -133.11 5.65
N THR A 28 -12.13 -132.92 6.48
CA THR A 28 -12.09 -131.96 7.60
C THR A 28 -10.82 -131.10 7.66
N LYS A 29 -9.79 -131.37 6.84
CA LYS A 29 -8.49 -130.66 6.89
C LYS A 29 -7.88 -130.53 5.49
N VAL A 30 -7.01 -129.53 5.30
CA VAL A 30 -6.15 -129.40 4.11
C VAL A 30 -4.77 -129.97 4.43
N PHE A 31 -4.31 -130.89 3.61
CA PHE A 31 -2.98 -131.50 3.72
C PHE A 31 -2.01 -130.76 2.80
N LEU A 32 -0.87 -130.37 3.36
CA LEU A 32 0.16 -129.59 2.70
C LEU A 32 1.48 -130.36 2.73
N ARG A 33 2.24 -130.29 1.65
CA ARG A 33 3.63 -130.75 1.60
C ARG A 33 4.52 -129.81 2.42
N ALA A 34 5.66 -130.34 2.87
CA ALA A 34 6.67 -129.56 3.59
C ALA A 34 7.05 -128.28 2.79
N GLY A 35 7.17 -127.15 3.49
CA GLY A 35 7.50 -125.85 2.90
C GLY A 35 6.31 -125.01 2.40
N GLN A 36 5.16 -125.62 2.10
CA GLN A 36 3.99 -124.88 1.59
C GLN A 36 3.35 -123.97 2.64
N MET A 37 3.33 -124.37 3.91
CA MET A 37 2.86 -123.50 5.00
C MET A 37 3.70 -122.23 5.12
N ALA A 38 5.03 -122.34 4.97
CA ALA A 38 5.93 -121.18 5.01
C ALA A 38 5.71 -120.24 3.81
N GLU A 39 5.40 -120.78 2.62
CA GLU A 39 5.04 -119.99 1.45
C GLU A 39 3.74 -119.21 1.67
N LEU A 40 2.71 -119.85 2.24
CA LEU A 40 1.45 -119.19 2.60
C LEU A 40 1.66 -118.08 3.65
N ASP A 41 2.48 -118.33 4.67
CA ASP A 41 2.81 -117.32 5.68
C ASP A 41 3.60 -116.15 5.09
N ALA A 42 4.54 -116.40 4.18
CA ALA A 42 5.28 -115.35 3.48
C ALA A 42 4.37 -114.46 2.64
N ARG A 43 3.40 -115.04 1.92
CA ARG A 43 2.39 -114.29 1.14
C ARG A 43 1.46 -113.47 2.03
N ARG A 44 1.01 -114.04 3.16
CA ARG A 44 0.23 -113.31 4.15
C ARG A 44 1.00 -112.10 4.68
N ALA A 45 2.28 -112.26 4.99
CA ALA A 45 3.15 -111.17 5.42
C ALA A 45 3.33 -110.11 4.31
N GLU A 46 3.45 -110.51 3.05
CA GLU A 46 3.56 -109.61 1.90
C GLU A 46 2.30 -108.74 1.73
N VAL A 47 1.11 -109.32 1.80
CA VAL A 47 -0.17 -108.58 1.67
C VAL A 47 -0.34 -107.59 2.82
N LEU A 48 -0.09 -108.01 4.05
CA LEU A 48 -0.14 -107.13 5.23
C LEU A 48 0.89 -106.00 5.13
N GLY A 49 2.11 -106.32 4.68
CA GLY A 49 3.18 -105.35 4.46
C GLY A 49 2.83 -104.34 3.36
N ASN A 50 2.22 -104.79 2.26
CA ASN A 50 1.78 -103.91 1.17
C ASN A 50 0.65 -102.96 1.60
N ALA A 51 -0.32 -103.46 2.38
CA ALA A 51 -1.39 -102.63 2.94
C ALA A 51 -0.82 -101.58 3.92
N ALA A 52 0.06 -102.01 4.84
CA ALA A 52 0.76 -101.10 5.75
C ALA A 52 1.57 -100.04 4.98
N ARG A 53 2.28 -100.42 3.93
CA ARG A 53 3.06 -99.48 3.09
C ARG A 53 2.17 -98.43 2.42
N LYS A 54 0.97 -98.80 1.95
CA LYS A 54 0.02 -97.83 1.38
C LYS A 54 -0.46 -96.82 2.43
N ILE A 55 -0.82 -97.27 3.62
CA ILE A 55 -1.26 -96.41 4.73
C ILE A 55 -0.12 -95.49 5.18
N GLN A 56 1.07 -96.06 5.41
CA GLN A 56 2.26 -95.31 5.81
C GLN A 56 2.65 -94.26 4.76
N ARG A 57 2.57 -94.58 3.46
CA ARG A 57 2.82 -93.62 2.38
C ARG A 57 1.86 -92.43 2.48
N ARG A 58 0.56 -92.68 2.66
CA ARG A 58 -0.44 -91.61 2.83
C ARG A 58 -0.18 -90.77 4.08
N GLY A 59 0.16 -91.42 5.20
CA GLY A 59 0.52 -90.74 6.45
C GLY A 59 1.73 -89.82 6.28
N ARG A 60 2.82 -90.31 5.67
CA ARG A 60 4.02 -89.51 5.39
C ARG A 60 3.72 -88.30 4.50
N THR A 61 2.95 -88.49 3.43
CA THR A 61 2.55 -87.37 2.55
C THR A 61 1.69 -86.34 3.29
N TYR A 62 0.76 -86.79 4.14
CA TYR A 62 -0.06 -85.89 4.94
C TYR A 62 0.78 -85.05 5.90
N ILE A 63 1.71 -85.67 6.63
CA ILE A 63 2.62 -84.97 7.55
C ILE A 63 3.45 -83.93 6.80
N ALA A 64 4.13 -84.33 5.72
CA ALA A 64 4.96 -83.42 4.93
C ALA A 64 4.15 -82.25 4.33
N ARG A 65 2.93 -82.50 3.83
CA ARG A 65 2.05 -81.44 3.33
C ARG A 65 1.63 -80.47 4.43
N ARG A 66 1.31 -80.98 5.62
CA ARG A 66 0.91 -80.14 6.76
C ARG A 66 2.06 -79.25 7.22
N GLU A 67 3.27 -79.79 7.31
CA GLU A 67 4.48 -79.03 7.65
C GLU A 67 4.79 -77.96 6.60
N PHE A 68 4.72 -78.31 5.31
CA PHE A 68 4.92 -77.34 4.22
C PHE A 68 3.91 -76.19 4.28
N ILE A 69 2.62 -76.49 4.48
CA ILE A 69 1.58 -75.46 4.60
C ILE A 69 1.87 -74.55 5.80
N ALA A 70 2.21 -75.13 6.96
CA ALA A 70 2.52 -74.35 8.15
C ALA A 70 3.70 -73.37 7.93
N VAL A 71 4.79 -73.85 7.32
CA VAL A 71 5.95 -73.01 7.00
C VAL A 71 5.60 -71.94 5.96
N ARG A 72 4.86 -72.31 4.91
CA ARG A 72 4.44 -71.37 3.85
C ARG A 72 3.55 -70.27 4.43
N ASP A 73 2.57 -70.62 5.25
CA ASP A 73 1.64 -69.66 5.83
C ASP A 73 2.37 -68.73 6.81
N ALA A 74 3.31 -69.25 7.62
CA ALA A 74 4.18 -68.43 8.45
C ALA A 74 5.05 -67.46 7.60
N ALA A 75 5.64 -67.93 6.51
CA ALA A 75 6.42 -67.09 5.60
C ALA A 75 5.56 -65.99 4.96
N ILE A 76 4.32 -66.30 4.55
CA ILE A 76 3.38 -65.31 4.02
C ILE A 76 3.08 -64.24 5.07
N GLN A 77 2.82 -64.62 6.33
CA GLN A 77 2.55 -63.66 7.42
C GLN A 77 3.74 -62.73 7.69
N ILE A 78 4.96 -63.27 7.67
CA ILE A 78 6.17 -62.45 7.83
C ILE A 78 6.31 -61.49 6.63
N GLN A 79 6.14 -61.99 5.41
CA GLN A 79 6.27 -61.17 4.20
C GLN A 79 5.21 -60.07 4.13
N THR A 80 3.96 -60.34 4.48
CA THR A 80 2.89 -59.33 4.52
C THR A 80 3.19 -58.26 5.57
N GLY A 81 3.64 -58.67 6.77
CA GLY A 81 4.08 -57.74 7.81
C GLY A 81 5.23 -56.85 7.37
N CYS A 82 6.28 -57.41 6.76
CA CYS A 82 7.41 -56.65 6.23
C CYS A 82 6.99 -55.64 5.16
N ARG A 83 6.14 -56.06 4.21
CA ARG A 83 5.62 -55.16 3.15
C ARG A 83 4.80 -54.02 3.74
N ALA A 84 3.96 -54.31 4.73
CA ALA A 84 3.15 -53.30 5.42
C ALA A 84 4.05 -52.28 6.14
N VAL A 85 5.05 -52.74 6.90
CA VAL A 85 5.99 -51.83 7.59
C VAL A 85 6.75 -50.96 6.59
N LEU A 86 7.21 -51.52 5.47
CA LEU A 86 7.89 -50.75 4.43
C LEU A 86 6.97 -49.69 3.82
N ALA A 87 5.72 -50.04 3.49
CA ALA A 87 4.74 -49.10 2.96
C ALA A 87 4.45 -47.96 3.96
N CYS A 88 4.28 -48.27 5.24
CA CYS A 88 4.09 -47.27 6.29
C CYS A 88 5.29 -46.31 6.41
N LYS A 89 6.53 -46.84 6.32
CA LYS A 89 7.74 -45.99 6.33
C LYS A 89 7.79 -45.05 5.14
N VAL A 90 7.53 -45.55 3.93
CA VAL A 90 7.50 -44.72 2.71
C VAL A 90 6.43 -43.64 2.81
N HIS A 91 5.23 -44.00 3.27
CA HIS A 91 4.13 -43.04 3.45
C HIS A 91 4.48 -41.96 4.48
N GLU A 92 5.08 -42.32 5.61
CA GLU A 92 5.47 -41.35 6.63
C GLU A 92 6.54 -40.37 6.12
N GLU A 93 7.51 -40.85 5.33
CA GLU A 93 8.50 -39.98 4.68
C GLU A 93 7.84 -39.01 3.68
N LEU A 94 6.91 -39.49 2.84
CA LEU A 94 6.15 -38.62 1.94
C LEU A 94 5.33 -37.57 2.73
N ARG A 95 4.71 -37.97 3.84
CA ARG A 95 3.95 -37.06 4.71
C ARG A 95 4.84 -35.98 5.32
N ARG A 96 6.04 -36.36 5.79
CA ARG A 96 7.04 -35.43 6.34
C ARG A 96 7.56 -34.47 5.27
N GLN A 97 7.88 -34.96 4.09
CA GLN A 97 8.32 -34.12 2.97
C GLN A 97 7.24 -33.13 2.55
N ALA A 98 5.99 -33.56 2.42
CA ALA A 98 4.87 -32.68 2.11
C ALA A 98 4.67 -31.60 3.19
N ALA A 99 4.75 -31.98 4.47
CA ALA A 99 4.68 -31.03 5.58
C ALA A 99 5.84 -30.02 5.55
N ALA A 100 7.07 -30.48 5.29
CA ALA A 100 8.25 -29.62 5.18
C ALA A 100 8.10 -28.62 4.02
N ILE A 101 7.64 -29.06 2.84
CA ILE A 101 7.38 -28.19 1.69
C ILE A 101 6.32 -27.14 2.04
N LYS A 102 5.25 -27.53 2.74
CA LYS A 102 4.20 -26.60 3.18
C LYS A 102 4.75 -25.54 4.13
N ILE A 103 5.50 -25.94 5.15
CA ILE A 103 6.14 -25.02 6.10
C ILE A 103 7.10 -24.08 5.38
N GLN A 104 7.95 -24.60 4.49
CA GLN A 104 8.89 -23.78 3.71
C GLN A 104 8.17 -22.78 2.81
N LYS A 105 7.10 -23.21 2.12
CA LYS A 105 6.27 -22.34 1.28
C LYS A 105 5.65 -21.21 2.10
N ASP A 106 5.02 -21.54 3.22
CA ASP A 106 4.33 -20.56 4.07
C ASP A 106 5.32 -19.58 4.71
N PHE A 107 6.51 -20.05 5.09
CA PHE A 107 7.59 -19.20 5.59
C PHE A 107 8.12 -18.24 4.52
N ARG A 108 8.40 -18.72 3.31
CA ARG A 108 8.82 -17.86 2.19
C ARG A 108 7.77 -16.79 1.88
N HIS A 109 6.49 -17.17 1.89
CA HIS A 109 5.38 -16.23 1.73
C HIS A 109 5.37 -15.18 2.85
N TYR A 110 5.46 -15.59 4.12
CA TYR A 110 5.49 -14.68 5.26
C TYR A 110 6.63 -13.66 5.16
N VAL A 111 7.85 -14.10 4.86
CA VAL A 111 9.01 -13.22 4.72
C VAL A 111 8.81 -12.21 3.59
N ALA A 112 8.35 -12.65 2.42
CA ALA A 112 8.07 -11.79 1.28
C ALA A 112 6.98 -10.75 1.61
N ARG A 113 5.87 -11.19 2.21
CA ARG A 113 4.75 -10.33 2.61
C ARG A 113 5.18 -9.29 3.65
N LYS A 114 5.96 -9.68 4.65
CA LYS A 114 6.49 -8.77 5.68
C LYS A 114 7.39 -7.70 5.07
N SER A 115 8.28 -8.09 4.15
CA SER A 115 9.14 -7.14 3.43
C SER A 115 8.32 -6.16 2.59
N TYR A 116 7.34 -6.66 1.83
CA TYR A 116 6.45 -5.85 1.01
C TYR A 116 5.65 -4.84 1.84
N VAL A 117 5.02 -5.27 2.93
CA VAL A 117 4.21 -4.38 3.79
C VAL A 117 5.07 -3.28 4.40
N ARG A 118 6.30 -3.60 4.83
CA ARG A 118 7.25 -2.60 5.34
C ARG A 118 7.60 -1.57 4.26
N LEU A 119 7.93 -2.02 3.05
CA LEU A 119 8.25 -1.13 1.93
C LEU A 119 7.05 -0.25 1.55
N GLN A 120 5.86 -0.84 1.46
CA GLN A 120 4.62 -0.13 1.16
C GLN A 120 4.35 0.96 2.20
N PHE A 121 4.49 0.64 3.50
CA PHE A 121 4.32 1.61 4.57
C PHE A 121 5.30 2.79 4.43
N SER A 122 6.59 2.50 4.24
CA SER A 122 7.62 3.53 4.02
C SER A 122 7.31 4.39 2.80
N ALA A 123 6.89 3.79 1.69
CA ALA A 123 6.54 4.52 0.47
C ALA A 123 5.34 5.46 0.69
N VAL A 124 4.29 5.01 1.38
CA VAL A 124 3.12 5.83 1.70
C VAL A 124 3.47 7.00 2.63
N VAL A 125 4.32 6.77 3.63
CA VAL A 125 4.80 7.85 4.52
C VAL A 125 5.60 8.89 3.73
N LEU A 126 6.50 8.45 2.83
CA LEU A 126 7.31 9.35 2.03
C LEU A 126 6.43 10.16 1.05
N GLN A 127 5.52 9.48 0.33
CA GLN A 127 4.61 10.12 -0.61
C GLN A 127 3.67 11.12 0.07
N SER A 128 3.12 10.78 1.24
CA SER A 128 2.26 11.70 2.00
C SER A 128 3.04 12.91 2.49
N GLY A 129 4.28 12.72 2.95
CA GLY A 129 5.20 13.80 3.32
C GLY A 129 5.51 14.75 2.16
N LEU A 130 5.83 14.20 0.98
CA LEU A 130 6.11 15.01 -0.22
C LEU A 130 4.90 15.83 -0.66
N ARG A 131 3.70 15.23 -0.69
CA ARG A 131 2.45 15.95 -1.01
C ARG A 131 2.16 17.06 -0.01
N ALA A 132 2.38 16.82 1.28
CA ALA A 132 2.21 17.84 2.30
C ALA A 132 3.23 18.99 2.16
N MET A 133 4.48 18.67 1.83
CA MET A 133 5.53 19.66 1.58
C MET A 133 5.18 20.54 0.38
N ASP A 134 4.76 19.95 -0.74
CA ASP A 134 4.34 20.66 -1.94
C ASP A 134 3.17 21.61 -1.66
N ALA A 135 2.13 21.13 -0.97
CA ALA A 135 0.99 21.96 -0.56
C ALA A 135 1.41 23.14 0.34
N ARG A 136 2.34 22.92 1.29
CA ARG A 136 2.86 23.98 2.16
C ARG A 136 3.69 25.00 1.39
N ASN A 137 4.50 24.56 0.44
CA ASN A 137 5.30 25.44 -0.42
C ASN A 137 4.38 26.31 -1.30
N MET A 138 3.37 25.71 -1.93
CA MET A 138 2.35 26.42 -2.71
C MET A 138 1.62 27.47 -1.86
N PHE A 139 1.24 27.12 -0.62
CA PHE A 139 0.59 28.05 0.29
C PHE A 139 1.50 29.22 0.68
N ARG A 140 2.77 28.93 1.02
CA ARG A 140 3.76 29.96 1.36
C ARG A 140 3.98 30.92 0.20
N PHE A 141 4.17 30.39 -1.00
CA PHE A 141 4.35 31.19 -2.21
C PHE A 141 3.15 32.13 -2.45
N ARG A 142 1.92 31.65 -2.27
CA ARG A 142 0.72 32.50 -2.36
C ARG A 142 0.73 33.62 -1.32
N LYS A 143 1.12 33.33 -0.08
CA LYS A 143 1.18 34.33 1.00
C LYS A 143 2.26 35.38 0.76
N GLU A 144 3.43 34.97 0.29
CA GLU A 144 4.51 35.88 -0.12
C GLU A 144 4.07 36.77 -1.28
N THR A 145 3.40 36.20 -2.28
CA THR A 145 2.86 36.94 -3.43
C THR A 145 1.80 37.96 -2.99
N GLU A 146 0.88 37.57 -2.12
CA GLU A 146 -0.16 38.46 -1.56
C GLU A 146 0.47 39.63 -0.80
N ALA A 147 1.46 39.37 0.06
CA ALA A 147 2.19 40.40 0.78
C ALA A 147 2.93 41.36 -0.17
N ALA A 148 3.60 40.82 -1.20
CA ALA A 148 4.28 41.63 -2.22
C ALA A 148 3.30 42.56 -2.95
N ILE A 149 2.12 42.07 -3.33
CA ILE A 149 1.06 42.88 -3.97
C ILE A 149 0.60 44.01 -3.04
N ILE A 150 0.41 43.75 -1.74
CA ILE A 150 0.01 44.77 -0.75
C ILE A 150 1.09 45.85 -0.62
N ILE A 151 2.36 45.47 -0.55
CA ILE A 151 3.48 46.43 -0.47
C ILE A 151 3.55 47.27 -1.74
N GLN A 152 3.50 46.63 -2.91
CA GLN A 152 3.57 47.32 -4.20
C GLN A 152 2.40 48.30 -4.41
N SER A 153 1.18 47.89 -4.07
CA SER A 153 -0.01 48.73 -4.17
C SER A 153 0.06 49.95 -3.24
N ARG A 154 0.48 49.77 -1.98
CA ARG A 154 0.72 50.87 -1.03
C ARG A 154 1.78 51.83 -1.54
N MET A 155 2.89 51.31 -2.07
CA MET A 155 3.96 52.16 -2.60
C MET A 155 3.47 52.97 -3.80
N ARG A 156 2.75 52.36 -4.74
CA ARG A 156 2.16 53.07 -5.89
C ARG A 156 1.18 54.17 -5.44
N CYS A 157 0.33 53.86 -4.45
CA CYS A 157 -0.60 54.84 -3.86
C CYS A 157 0.16 56.01 -3.22
N HIS A 158 1.19 55.71 -2.41
CA HIS A 158 2.01 56.73 -1.76
C HIS A 158 2.70 57.64 -2.78
N MET A 159 3.28 57.08 -3.84
CA MET A 159 3.92 57.85 -4.92
C MET A 159 2.93 58.81 -5.58
N ALA A 160 1.72 58.33 -5.92
CA ALA A 160 0.68 59.17 -6.54
C ALA A 160 0.19 60.27 -5.60
N TYR A 161 -0.04 59.95 -4.32
CA TYR A 161 -0.47 60.93 -3.31
C TYR A 161 0.61 62.00 -3.06
N SER A 162 1.86 61.59 -2.91
CA SER A 162 3.00 62.50 -2.75
C SER A 162 3.16 63.42 -3.95
N TYR A 163 3.01 62.91 -5.17
CA TYR A 163 3.00 63.72 -6.40
C TYR A 163 1.87 64.76 -6.39
N TYR A 164 0.63 64.34 -6.11
CA TYR A 164 -0.51 65.24 -6.02
C TYR A 164 -0.33 66.34 -4.97
N LYS A 165 0.14 65.98 -3.77
CA LYS A 165 0.37 66.93 -2.67
C LYS A 165 1.47 67.94 -3.01
N ASN A 166 2.54 67.49 -3.67
CA ASN A 166 3.59 68.37 -4.18
C ASN A 166 3.06 69.35 -5.22
N LEU A 167 2.21 68.88 -6.15
CA LEU A 167 1.58 69.74 -7.16
C LEU A 167 0.65 70.78 -6.53
N GLN A 168 -0.17 70.38 -5.55
CA GLN A 168 -1.06 71.30 -4.83
C GLN A 168 -0.28 72.37 -4.08
N ASN A 169 0.80 72.00 -3.38
CA ASN A 169 1.67 72.94 -2.69
C ASN A 169 2.34 73.92 -3.68
N ALA A 170 2.85 73.42 -4.80
CA ALA A 170 3.45 74.25 -5.84
C ALA A 170 2.44 75.24 -6.44
N ALA A 171 1.20 74.79 -6.70
CA ALA A 171 0.12 75.64 -7.18
C ALA A 171 -0.24 76.73 -6.16
N LEU A 172 -0.38 76.39 -4.88
CA LEU A 172 -0.68 77.33 -3.80
C LEU A 172 0.43 78.38 -3.64
N VAL A 173 1.69 77.97 -3.64
CA VAL A 173 2.85 78.88 -3.58
C VAL A 173 2.86 79.83 -4.77
N THR A 174 2.59 79.31 -5.98
CA THR A 174 2.54 80.10 -7.21
C THR A 174 1.40 81.12 -7.17
N GLN A 175 0.20 80.70 -6.77
CA GLN A 175 -0.97 81.57 -6.62
C GLN A 175 -0.75 82.66 -5.56
N CYS A 176 -0.22 82.32 -4.39
CA CYS A 176 0.11 83.28 -3.34
C CYS A 176 1.16 84.30 -3.80
N SER A 177 2.19 83.85 -4.51
CA SER A 177 3.22 84.71 -5.08
C SER A 177 2.65 85.67 -6.13
N TRP A 178 1.74 85.18 -6.97
CA TRP A 178 1.03 85.98 -7.96
C TRP A 178 0.14 87.04 -7.31
N ARG A 179 -0.71 86.65 -6.35
CA ARG A 179 -1.55 87.60 -5.59
C ARG A 179 -0.72 88.68 -4.90
N ARG A 180 0.39 88.30 -4.27
CA ARG A 180 1.35 89.25 -3.67
C ARG A 180 1.94 90.21 -4.71
N ARG A 181 2.30 89.71 -5.90
CA ARG A 181 2.82 90.54 -7.00
C ARG A 181 1.80 91.57 -7.46
N VAL A 182 0.54 91.16 -7.65
CA VAL A 182 -0.57 92.04 -8.04
C VAL A 182 -0.79 93.12 -6.98
N ALA A 183 -0.96 92.74 -5.71
CA ALA A 183 -1.16 93.70 -4.62
C ALA A 183 0.01 94.69 -4.47
N ARG A 184 1.27 94.23 -4.63
CA ARG A 184 2.45 95.11 -4.66
C ARG A 184 2.48 96.02 -5.89
N GLY A 185 1.88 95.62 -7.00
CA GLY A 185 1.69 96.46 -8.19
C GLY A 185 0.67 97.56 -7.93
N GLU A 186 -0.49 97.21 -7.36
CA GLU A 186 -1.55 98.16 -7.00
C GLU A 186 -1.08 99.18 -5.96
N LEU A 187 -0.39 98.73 -4.90
CA LEU A 187 0.19 99.62 -3.90
C LEU A 187 1.18 100.62 -4.52
N ARG A 188 1.96 100.19 -5.52
CA ARG A 188 2.86 101.09 -6.25
C ARG A 188 2.08 102.15 -7.04
N LYS A 189 1.00 101.78 -7.72
CA LYS A 189 0.12 102.73 -8.43
C LYS A 189 -0.50 103.74 -7.46
N LEU A 190 -1.08 103.28 -6.35
CA LEU A 190 -1.67 104.15 -5.33
C LEU A 190 -0.64 105.10 -4.71
N LYS A 191 0.59 104.62 -4.46
CA LYS A 191 1.69 105.48 -3.97
C LYS A 191 2.10 106.55 -4.98
N MET A 192 2.12 106.23 -6.28
CA MET A 192 2.40 107.22 -7.34
C MET A 192 1.28 108.27 -7.42
N ALA A 193 0.01 107.83 -7.47
CA ALA A 193 -1.13 108.74 -7.47
C ALA A 193 -1.17 109.65 -6.22
N ALA A 194 -0.86 109.13 -5.02
CA ALA A 194 -0.77 109.93 -3.81
C ALA A 194 0.34 110.99 -3.83
N ARG A 195 1.47 110.69 -4.49
CA ARG A 195 2.55 111.67 -4.70
C ARG A 195 2.11 112.76 -5.68
N GLU A 196 1.45 112.39 -6.77
CA GLU A 196 0.90 113.33 -7.75
C GLU A 196 -0.21 114.22 -7.15
N THR A 197 -1.14 113.66 -6.38
CA THR A 197 -2.16 114.45 -5.67
C THR A 197 -1.56 115.36 -4.60
N GLY A 198 -0.51 114.91 -3.91
CA GLY A 198 0.30 115.75 -3.02
C GLY A 198 0.91 116.94 -3.78
N ALA A 199 1.57 116.68 -4.91
CA ALA A 199 2.16 117.71 -5.75
C ALA A 199 1.10 118.69 -6.31
N LEU A 200 -0.06 118.19 -6.74
CA LEU A 200 -1.19 119.01 -7.20
C LEU A 200 -1.77 119.87 -6.06
N LYS A 201 -1.88 119.32 -4.84
CA LYS A 201 -2.35 120.07 -3.67
C LYS A 201 -1.36 121.18 -3.31
N GLU A 202 -0.06 120.90 -3.28
CA GLU A 202 0.97 121.92 -3.06
C GLU A 202 0.92 123.03 -4.14
N ALA A 203 0.69 122.66 -5.41
CA ALA A 203 0.52 123.62 -6.49
C ALA A 203 -0.76 124.46 -6.32
N LYS A 204 -1.87 123.83 -5.90
CA LYS A 204 -3.14 124.51 -5.59
C LYS A 204 -2.97 125.49 -4.42
N ASP A 205 -2.37 125.07 -3.31
CA ASP A 205 -2.14 125.92 -2.14
C ASP A 205 -1.25 127.12 -2.49
N LYS A 206 -0.24 126.94 -3.36
CA LYS A 206 0.57 128.05 -3.91
C LYS A 206 -0.25 129.00 -4.77
N LEU A 207 -1.14 128.46 -5.61
CA LEU A 207 -2.04 129.27 -6.43
C LEU A 207 -3.06 130.03 -5.56
N GLU A 208 -3.63 129.39 -4.53
CA GLU A 208 -4.55 130.03 -3.58
C GLU A 208 -3.87 131.19 -2.84
N LYS A 209 -2.65 131.00 -2.32
CA LYS A 209 -1.86 132.10 -1.74
C LYS A 209 -1.61 133.24 -2.72
N ARG A 210 -1.30 132.92 -3.99
CA ARG A 210 -1.14 133.95 -5.03
C ARG A 210 -2.45 134.66 -5.35
N VAL A 211 -3.58 133.95 -5.37
CA VAL A 211 -4.90 134.54 -5.56
C VAL A 211 -5.18 135.48 -4.40
N GLU A 212 -5.04 135.04 -3.15
CA GLU A 212 -5.22 135.87 -1.95
C GLU A 212 -4.35 137.14 -1.96
N GLU A 213 -3.08 137.02 -2.34
CA GLU A 213 -2.19 138.17 -2.51
C GLU A 213 -2.69 139.12 -3.60
N LEU A 214 -3.12 138.60 -4.74
CA LEU A 214 -3.67 139.39 -5.84
C LEU A 214 -5.01 140.04 -5.47
N THR A 215 -5.91 139.37 -4.76
CA THR A 215 -7.16 139.96 -4.26
C THR A 215 -6.87 141.04 -3.23
N TYR A 216 -5.89 140.83 -2.35
CA TYR A 216 -5.45 141.86 -1.40
C TYR A 216 -4.90 143.09 -2.13
N ARG A 217 -4.03 142.90 -3.14
CA ARG A 217 -3.53 144.00 -3.99
C ARG A 217 -4.67 144.72 -4.72
N LEU A 218 -5.63 144.00 -5.27
CA LEU A 218 -6.78 144.57 -5.96
C LEU A 218 -7.68 145.37 -5.00
N GLN A 219 -7.92 144.87 -3.78
CA GLN A 219 -8.66 145.60 -2.75
C GLN A 219 -7.89 146.84 -2.29
N PHE A 220 -6.58 146.75 -2.15
CA PHE A 220 -5.72 147.88 -1.83
C PHE A 220 -5.75 148.95 -2.93
N GLU A 221 -5.63 148.57 -4.21
CA GLU A 221 -5.80 149.49 -5.35
C GLU A 221 -7.22 150.07 -5.43
N GLY A 222 -8.25 149.26 -5.15
CA GLY A 222 -9.64 149.71 -5.06
C GLY A 222 -9.87 150.72 -3.93
N GLN A 223 -9.20 150.54 -2.78
CA GLN A 223 -9.20 151.52 -1.69
C GLN A 223 -8.39 152.76 -2.06
N LEU A 224 -7.28 152.64 -2.79
CA LEU A 224 -6.52 153.78 -3.32
C LEU A 224 -7.34 154.60 -4.31
N ARG A 225 -8.08 153.94 -5.23
CA ARG A 225 -9.03 154.61 -6.13
C ARG A 225 -10.11 155.35 -5.37
N LYS A 226 -10.70 154.73 -4.33
CA LYS A 226 -11.68 155.40 -3.47
C LYS A 226 -11.09 156.59 -2.69
N LYS A 227 -9.81 156.53 -2.29
CA LYS A 227 -9.10 157.65 -1.65
C LYS A 227 -8.81 158.78 -2.64
N LEU A 228 -8.38 158.46 -3.86
CA LEU A 228 -8.22 159.43 -4.95
C LEU A 228 -9.56 160.06 -5.38
N GLU A 229 -10.65 159.29 -5.38
CA GLU A 229 -12.01 159.81 -5.63
C GLU A 229 -12.53 160.68 -4.46
N ALA A 230 -12.13 160.39 -3.21
CA ALA A 230 -12.44 161.21 -2.04
C ALA A 230 -11.61 162.50 -1.98
N GLU A 231 -10.35 162.48 -2.44
CA GLU A 231 -9.49 163.67 -2.57
C GLU A 231 -9.87 164.55 -3.78
N SER A 232 -10.67 164.03 -4.72
CA SER A 232 -11.27 164.81 -5.81
C SER A 232 -12.62 165.46 -5.44
N CYS A 233 -13.10 165.31 -4.21
CA CYS A 233 -14.35 165.89 -3.74
C CYS A 233 -14.17 166.64 -2.40
N LYS A 234 -13.50 167.79 -2.52
CA LYS A 234 -13.36 168.92 -1.56
C LYS A 234 -12.11 168.97 -0.70
#